data_AF-A0A067GBI8-F1
#
_entry.id   AF-A0A067GBI8-F1
#
_cell.length_a   1.000
_cell.length_b   1.000
_cell.length_c   1.000
_cell.angle_alpha   90.00
_cell.angle_beta   90.00
_cell.angle_gamma   90.00
#
_symmetry.space_group_name_H-M   'P 1'
#
loop_
_entity.id
_entity.type
_entity.pdbx_description
1 polymer ?
#
loop_
_entity_poly.entity_id
_entity_poly.type
_entity_poly.pdbx_seq_one_letter_code
_entity_poly.pdbx_strand_id
1 'polypeptide(L)'
;FVYDRNQMNVLEVNKTDYESCNSDHPLHNWTTGAGRDVVPLNVTRHYYFISGKGFCYGGMKLAVRVENPPPPPSASPIKEKSGTPSTLYRGQLVLPAVFAIGAVWDAFVRFW
;
A
#
# COMPACT_ATOMS: atom_id res chain seq x y z
N PHE A 1 6.28 -13.54 -2.64
CA PHE A 1 7.57 -14.17 -2.34
C PHE A 1 8.41 -14.20 -3.59
N VAL A 2 9.68 -13.78 -3.52
CA VAL A 2 10.64 -13.84 -4.64
C VAL A 2 11.83 -14.68 -4.20
N TYR A 3 12.17 -15.72 -4.95
CA TYR A 3 13.18 -16.72 -4.57
C TYR A 3 13.68 -17.53 -5.78
N ASP A 4 14.79 -18.29 -5.61
CA ASP A 4 15.21 -19.29 -6.59
C ASP A 4 14.34 -20.55 -6.46
N ARG A 5 13.53 -20.81 -7.49
CA ARG A 5 12.55 -21.91 -7.51
C ARG A 5 13.15 -23.30 -7.29
N ASN A 6 14.44 -23.48 -7.59
CA ASN A 6 15.09 -24.79 -7.48
C ASN A 6 15.55 -25.08 -6.05
N GLN A 7 15.67 -24.03 -5.23
CA GLN A 7 16.20 -24.13 -3.87
C GLN A 7 15.11 -23.97 -2.81
N MET A 8 14.09 -23.16 -3.10
CA MET A 8 13.09 -22.75 -2.14
C MET A 8 11.69 -22.93 -2.71
N ASN A 9 10.71 -22.89 -1.82
CA ASN A 9 9.29 -23.03 -2.12
C ASN A 9 8.50 -22.29 -1.04
N VAL A 10 7.21 -22.06 -1.30
CA VAL A 10 6.33 -21.34 -0.37
C VAL A 10 5.16 -22.25 -0.03
N LEU A 11 5.14 -22.70 1.22
CA LEU A 11 4.10 -23.58 1.75
C LEU A 11 3.35 -22.87 2.86
N GLU A 12 2.02 -22.88 2.80
CA GLU A 12 1.16 -22.48 3.91
C GLU A 12 0.91 -23.70 4.81
N VAL A 13 1.06 -23.52 6.11
CA VAL A 13 0.96 -24.59 7.12
C VAL A 13 0.13 -24.14 8.33
N ASN A 14 -0.17 -25.07 9.23
CA ASN A 14 -0.76 -24.73 10.52
C ASN A 14 0.30 -24.20 11.51
N LYS A 15 -0.11 -23.74 12.70
CA LYS A 15 0.80 -23.19 13.71
C LYS A 15 1.83 -24.22 14.21
N THR A 16 1.40 -25.45 14.46
CA THR A 16 2.25 -26.53 14.98
C THR A 16 3.34 -26.90 13.98
N ASP A 17 2.98 -27.01 12.71
CA ASP A 17 3.88 -27.31 11.60
C ASP A 17 4.85 -26.14 11.32
N TYR A 18 4.40 -24.91 11.54
CA TYR A 18 5.28 -23.73 11.50
C TYR A 18 6.33 -23.71 12.61
N GLU A 19 5.96 -24.14 13.81
CA GLU A 19 6.87 -24.21 14.96
C GLU A 19 7.87 -25.35 14.79
N SER A 20 7.39 -26.53 14.38
CA SER A 20 8.19 -27.73 14.15
C SER A 20 8.85 -27.79 12.77
N CYS A 21 8.63 -26.80 11.90
CA CYS A 21 9.12 -26.79 10.51
C CYS A 21 8.73 -28.05 9.72
N ASN A 22 7.52 -28.58 9.95
CA ASN A 22 6.98 -29.71 9.22
C ASN A 22 6.40 -29.25 7.87
N SER A 23 6.90 -29.81 6.77
CA SER A 23 6.45 -29.51 5.40
C SER A 23 5.74 -30.66 4.69
N ASP A 24 5.45 -31.75 5.40
CA ASP A 24 4.91 -32.98 4.79
C ASP A 24 3.44 -32.83 4.38
N HIS A 25 2.68 -32.04 5.15
CA HIS A 25 1.24 -31.84 4.95
C HIS A 25 0.89 -30.33 4.91
N PRO A 26 1.34 -29.59 3.89
CA PRO A 26 1.00 -28.19 3.77
C PRO A 26 -0.51 -28.02 3.52
N LEU A 27 -1.10 -27.00 4.14
CA LEU A 27 -2.48 -26.60 3.88
C LEU A 27 -2.64 -26.11 2.44
N HIS A 28 -1.63 -25.38 1.95
CA HIS A 28 -1.59 -24.90 0.59
C HIS A 28 -0.17 -24.78 0.08
N ASN A 29 0.04 -25.12 -1.19
CA ASN A 29 1.32 -24.91 -1.88
C ASN A 29 1.19 -23.72 -2.83
N TRP A 30 1.80 -22.60 -2.45
CA TRP A 30 1.78 -21.36 -3.22
C TRP A 30 2.89 -21.29 -4.28
N THR A 31 3.74 -22.31 -4.36
CA THR A 31 4.92 -22.36 -5.24
C THR A 31 4.50 -22.34 -6.70
N THR A 32 4.85 -21.27 -7.40
CA THR A 32 4.67 -21.16 -8.86
C THR A 32 5.98 -21.38 -9.60
N GLY A 33 5.88 -21.70 -10.91
CA GLY A 33 7.02 -22.09 -11.73
C GLY A 33 8.10 -21.00 -11.95
N ALA A 34 7.84 -19.74 -11.58
CA ALA A 34 8.76 -18.62 -11.82
C ALA A 34 9.48 -18.10 -10.56
N GLY A 35 9.24 -18.69 -9.38
CA GLY A 35 9.83 -18.20 -8.12
C GLY A 35 9.36 -16.80 -7.72
N ARG A 36 8.15 -16.40 -8.18
CA ARG A 36 7.52 -15.10 -7.93
C ARG A 36 6.06 -15.33 -7.55
N ASP A 37 5.83 -15.73 -6.32
CA ASP A 37 4.51 -16.13 -5.86
C ASP A 37 3.78 -14.97 -5.20
N VAL A 38 2.49 -14.85 -5.51
CA VAL A 38 1.59 -13.89 -4.88
C VAL A 38 0.56 -14.67 -4.07
N VAL A 39 0.48 -14.38 -2.77
CA VAL A 39 -0.46 -15.02 -1.85
C VAL A 39 -1.54 -14.02 -1.45
N PRO A 40 -2.80 -14.21 -1.85
CA PRO A 40 -3.90 -13.35 -1.44
C PRO A 40 -4.27 -13.58 0.04
N LEU A 41 -4.39 -12.49 0.80
CA LEU A 41 -4.72 -12.50 2.23
C LEU A 41 -6.13 -11.95 2.45
N ASN A 42 -7.13 -12.68 1.97
CA ASN A 42 -8.52 -12.20 1.91
C ASN A 42 -9.33 -12.44 3.20
N VAL A 43 -8.84 -13.29 4.11
CA VAL A 43 -9.57 -13.68 5.32
C VAL A 43 -8.79 -13.21 6.55
N THR A 44 -9.50 -12.62 7.52
CA THR A 44 -8.92 -12.25 8.82
C THR A 44 -8.56 -13.51 9.59
N ARG A 45 -7.26 -13.87 9.61
CA ARG A 45 -6.70 -14.98 10.38
C ARG A 45 -5.18 -14.87 10.48
N HIS A 46 -4.60 -15.79 11.25
CA HIS A 46 -3.16 -16.04 11.21
C HIS A 46 -2.81 -16.98 10.06
N TYR A 47 -1.92 -16.53 9.20
CA TYR A 47 -1.30 -17.32 8.14
C TYR A 47 0.14 -17.65 8.55
N TYR A 48 0.56 -18.89 8.30
CA TYR A 48 1.90 -19.35 8.58
C TYR A 48 2.52 -19.90 7.30
N PHE A 49 3.67 -19.38 6.92
CA PHE A 49 4.39 -19.77 5.73
C PHE A 49 5.78 -20.30 6.09
N ILE A 50 6.19 -21.38 5.44
CA ILE A 50 7.53 -21.97 5.60
C ILE A 50 8.13 -22.32 4.24
N SER A 51 9.46 -22.43 4.20
CA SER A 51 10.14 -23.16 3.12
C SER A 51 10.36 -24.62 3.52
N GLY A 52 9.81 -25.55 2.74
CA GLY A 52 9.93 -26.99 2.91
C GLY A 52 11.21 -27.62 2.34
N LYS A 53 12.20 -26.82 1.93
CA LYS A 53 13.48 -27.30 1.38
C LYS A 53 14.62 -27.29 2.42
N GLY A 54 14.28 -27.36 3.71
CA GLY A 54 15.23 -27.38 4.84
C GLY A 54 15.59 -26.02 5.42
N PHE A 55 15.30 -24.92 4.72
CA PHE A 55 15.61 -23.56 5.18
C PHE A 55 14.69 -23.05 6.30
N CYS A 56 13.60 -23.73 6.62
CA CYS A 56 12.70 -23.32 7.71
C CYS A 56 13.44 -23.21 9.05
N TYR A 57 14.28 -24.20 9.39
CA TYR A 57 15.09 -24.15 10.62
C TYR A 57 16.17 -23.06 10.59
N GLY A 58 16.60 -22.65 9.40
CA GLY A 58 17.47 -21.50 9.18
C GLY A 58 16.76 -20.15 9.28
N GLY A 59 15.46 -20.13 9.65
CA GLY A 59 14.67 -18.91 9.81
C GLY A 59 13.85 -18.52 8.59
N MET A 60 13.83 -19.32 7.51
CA MET A 60 12.99 -19.05 6.34
C MET A 60 11.54 -19.47 6.58
N LYS A 61 10.89 -18.73 7.48
CA LYS A 61 9.48 -18.86 7.85
C LYS A 61 8.89 -17.50 8.21
N LEU A 62 7.60 -17.32 7.95
CA LEU A 62 6.88 -16.06 8.16
C LEU A 62 5.49 -16.32 8.78
N ALA A 63 5.16 -15.62 9.86
CA ALA A 63 3.82 -15.57 10.42
C ALA A 63 3.18 -14.22 10.11
N VAL A 64 2.00 -14.23 9.50
CA VAL A 64 1.25 -13.02 9.13
C VAL A 64 -0.09 -13.02 9.85
N ARG A 65 -0.35 -11.98 10.63
CA ARG A 65 -1.66 -11.72 11.24
C ARG A 65 -2.42 -10.75 10.35
N VAL A 66 -3.51 -11.21 9.74
CA VAL A 66 -4.38 -10.40 8.90
C VAL A 66 -5.56 -9.92 9.74
N GLU A 67 -5.81 -8.62 9.75
CA GLU A 67 -6.90 -7.99 10.49
C GLU A 67 -7.66 -7.01 9.60
N ASN A 68 -8.91 -6.72 9.98
CA ASN A 68 -9.67 -5.67 9.32
C ASN A 68 -9.06 -4.30 9.65
N PRO A 69 -9.01 -3.37 8.67
CA PRO A 69 -8.55 -2.02 8.94
C PRO A 69 -9.47 -1.36 9.98
N PRO A 70 -8.92 -0.47 10.83
CA PRO A 70 -9.74 0.29 11.76
C PRO A 70 -10.77 1.14 11.00
N PRO A 71 -11.93 1.41 11.60
CA PRO A 71 -12.92 2.29 10.99
C PRO A 71 -12.29 3.66 10.68
N PRO A 72 -12.71 4.33 9.60
CA PRO A 72 -12.21 5.66 9.29
C PRO A 72 -12.48 6.61 10.47
N PRO A 73 -11.58 7.58 10.73
CA PRO A 73 -11.78 8.53 11.81
C PRO A 73 -13.10 9.29 11.58
N SER A 74 -13.91 9.41 12.64
CA SER A 74 -15.15 10.18 12.60
C SER A 74 -14.83 11.65 12.30
N ALA A 75 -15.52 12.23 11.32
CA ALA A 75 -15.36 13.64 11.00
C ALA A 75 -15.66 14.50 12.24
N SER A 76 -14.78 15.45 12.54
CA SER A 76 -15.02 16.38 13.64
C SER A 76 -16.26 17.23 13.34
N PRO A 77 -17.15 17.50 14.32
CA PRO A 77 -18.31 18.34 14.11
C PRO A 77 -17.87 19.73 13.64
N ILE A 78 -18.31 20.15 12.45
CA ILE A 78 -18.13 21.53 11.99
C ILE A 78 -19.04 22.39 12.86
N LYS A 79 -18.45 23.23 13.73
CA LYS A 79 -19.21 24.31 14.37
C LYS A 79 -19.57 25.34 13.29
N GLU A 80 -20.77 25.23 12.74
CA GLU A 80 -21.40 26.33 12.01
C GLU A 80 -21.65 27.48 12.99
N LYS A 81 -20.71 28.42 13.07
CA LYS A 81 -21.02 29.77 13.52
C LYS A 81 -21.39 30.58 12.29
N SER A 82 -22.69 30.62 12.00
CA SER A 82 -23.32 31.70 11.25
C SER A 82 -22.80 33.04 11.77
N GLY A 83 -22.29 33.87 10.86
CA GLY A 83 -21.79 35.19 11.19
C GLY A 83 -20.93 35.75 10.08
N THR A 84 -21.52 35.99 8.91
CA THR A 84 -20.98 36.91 7.92
C THR A 84 -20.92 38.31 8.56
N PRO A 85 -19.78 39.03 8.51
CA PRO A 85 -19.82 40.47 8.42
C PRO A 85 -19.47 40.84 6.98
N SER A 86 -20.45 41.44 6.31
CA SER A 86 -20.25 42.25 5.13
C SER A 86 -19.29 43.40 5.46
N THR A 87 -17.98 43.21 5.26
CA THR A 87 -17.03 44.33 5.31
C THR A 87 -17.02 45.05 3.97
N LEU A 88 -17.89 46.04 3.90
CA LEU A 88 -17.98 47.07 2.88
C LEU A 88 -16.68 47.91 2.93
N TYR A 89 -15.63 47.52 2.21
CA TYR A 89 -14.47 48.39 1.99
C TYR A 89 -14.66 49.22 0.73
N ARG A 90 -15.38 50.31 0.95
CA ARG A 90 -15.53 51.47 0.07
C ARG A 90 -14.17 52.16 -0.08
N GLY A 91 -13.61 52.10 -1.29
CA GLY A 91 -12.65 53.06 -1.86
C GLY A 91 -11.19 52.94 -1.39
N GLN A 92 -10.27 52.62 -2.32
CA GLN A 92 -9.39 53.62 -2.95
C GLN A 92 -8.63 52.98 -4.13
N LEU A 93 -8.62 53.68 -5.27
CA LEU A 93 -7.86 53.32 -6.47
C LEU A 93 -6.35 53.23 -6.20
N VAL A 94 -5.71 52.19 -6.70
CA VAL A 94 -4.47 52.32 -7.49
C VAL A 94 -4.24 51.05 -8.34
N LEU A 95 -4.51 51.15 -9.64
CA LEU A 95 -3.83 50.35 -10.66
C LEU A 95 -2.44 50.95 -10.85
N PRO A 96 -1.38 50.13 -10.87
CA PRO A 96 -0.48 50.24 -12.01
C PRO A 96 -0.24 48.87 -12.65
N ALA A 97 -0.27 48.91 -13.98
CA ALA A 97 -0.04 47.82 -14.89
C ALA A 97 1.31 47.13 -14.67
N VAL A 98 1.31 45.80 -14.68
CA VAL A 98 2.51 45.01 -15.01
C VAL A 98 2.16 44.02 -16.12
N PHE A 99 2.32 44.55 -17.33
CA PHE A 99 2.89 43.92 -18.52
C PHE A 99 2.59 42.45 -18.82
N ALA A 100 1.82 42.31 -19.90
CA ALA A 100 1.73 41.16 -20.77
C ALA A 100 3.11 40.57 -21.13
N ILE A 101 3.36 39.31 -20.75
CA ILE A 101 4.38 38.43 -21.36
C ILE A 101 3.85 36.99 -21.44
N GLY A 102 2.56 36.82 -21.72
CA GLY A 102 1.93 35.50 -21.91
C GLY A 102 1.74 35.09 -23.38
N ALA A 103 2.15 35.93 -24.33
CA ALA A 103 1.90 35.72 -25.76
C ALA A 103 3.13 35.29 -26.58
N VAL A 104 4.20 34.84 -25.91
CA VAL A 104 5.46 34.42 -26.57
C VAL A 104 5.81 32.94 -26.35
N TRP A 105 5.10 32.22 -25.47
CA TRP A 105 5.39 30.80 -25.24
C TRP A 105 4.75 29.85 -26.28
N ASP A 106 3.73 30.30 -27.01
CA ASP A 106 3.01 29.47 -28.00
C ASP A 106 3.80 29.24 -29.32
N ALA A 107 4.92 29.93 -29.53
CA ALA A 107 5.76 29.75 -30.71
C ALA A 107 6.90 28.72 -30.52
N PHE A 108 7.18 28.29 -29.29
CA PHE A 108 8.35 27.44 -29.00
C PHE A 108 8.05 25.93 -29.04
N VAL A 109 6.79 25.52 -29.13
CA VAL A 109 6.37 24.09 -29.14
C VAL A 109 6.09 23.59 -30.57
N ARG A 110 6.32 24.40 -31.60
CA ARG A 110 6.09 24.01 -33.01
C ARG A 110 7.36 23.84 -33.84
N PHE A 111 8.54 23.81 -33.21
CA PHE A 111 9.83 23.62 -33.91
C PHE A 111 10.80 22.67 -33.21
N TRP A 112 10.28 21.68 -32.47
CA TRP A 112 10.92 20.39 -32.29
C TRP A 112 9.84 19.30 -32.36
#